data_AF-A0A0C9UUS9-F1
#
_entry.id   AF-A0A0C9UUS9-F1
#
_cell.length_a   1.000
_cell.length_b   1.000
_cell.length_c   1.000
_cell.angle_alpha   90.00
_cell.angle_beta   90.00
_cell.angle_gamma   90.00
#
_symmetry.space_group_name_H-M   'P 1'
#
loop_
_entity.id
_entity.type
_entity.pdbx_description
1 polymer ?
#
loop_
_entity_poly.entity_id
_entity_poly.type
_entity_poly.pdbx_seq_one_letter_code
_entity_poly.pdbx_strand_id
1 'polypeptide(L)'
;WGWAKYRYRQIQKTTFEQAKGAAIQCLDACPVDVIRWFINRAWRFTAAYQGGLTGKAAAWAVRKFKGHHTISNAALISIEVLVQPH
;
A
#
# COMPACT_ATOMS: atom_id res chain seq x y z
N TRP A 1 -6.81 -0.26 7.02
CA TRP A 1 -6.86 -1.22 8.15
C TRP A 1 -5.63 -1.25 9.04
N GLY A 2 -4.40 -1.35 8.53
CA GLY A 2 -3.19 -1.57 9.35
C GLY A 2 -3.03 -0.57 10.50
N TRP A 3 -3.13 0.73 10.20
CA TRP A 3 -3.03 1.81 11.19
C TRP A 3 -4.09 1.69 12.30
N ALA A 4 -5.37 1.57 11.93
CA ALA A 4 -6.46 1.45 12.88
C ALA A 4 -6.32 0.20 13.77
N LYS A 5 -5.92 -0.95 13.20
CA LYS A 5 -5.68 -2.18 13.98
C LYS A 5 -4.53 -2.03 14.97
N TYR A 6 -3.46 -1.34 14.59
CA TYR A 6 -2.33 -1.08 15.48
C TYR A 6 -2.77 -0.25 16.69
N ARG A 7 -3.52 0.84 16.48
CA ARG A 7 -4.06 1.69 17.56
C ARG A 7 -5.10 0.94 18.39
N TYR A 8 -5.95 0.15 17.75
CA TYR A 8 -6.94 -0.68 18.42
C TYR A 8 -6.31 -1.63 19.44
N ARG A 9 -5.16 -2.24 19.12
CA ARG A 9 -4.42 -3.14 20.02
C ARG A 9 -3.80 -2.45 21.24
N GLN A 10 -3.60 -1.13 21.19
CA GLN A 10 -3.05 -0.36 22.31
C GLN A 10 -4.11 0.01 23.34
N ILE A 11 -5.39 -0.08 22.98
CA ILE A 11 -6.51 0.24 23.87
C ILE A 11 -6.91 -1.03 24.63
N GLN A 12 -6.88 -0.97 25.95
CA GLN A 12 -7.43 -2.03 26.80
C GLN A 12 -8.95 -2.08 26.66
N LYS A 13 -9.51 -3.29 26.51
CA LYS A 13 -10.94 -3.54 26.35
C LYS A 13 -11.31 -4.70 27.26
N THR A 14 -12.28 -4.53 28.14
CA THR A 14 -12.76 -5.59 29.03
C THR A 14 -14.10 -6.18 28.57
N THR A 15 -14.83 -5.46 27.71
CA THR A 15 -16.12 -5.90 27.18
C THR A 15 -16.17 -5.79 25.66
N PHE A 16 -17.13 -6.50 25.05
CA PHE A 16 -17.36 -6.44 23.62
C PHE A 16 -17.81 -5.06 23.13
N GLU A 17 -18.65 -4.36 23.90
CA GLU A 17 -19.09 -3.01 23.54
C GLU A 17 -17.93 -2.00 23.57
N GLN A 18 -17.01 -2.10 24.53
CA GLN A 18 -15.77 -1.32 24.51
C GLN A 18 -14.90 -1.66 23.30
N ALA A 19 -14.87 -2.93 22.89
CA ALA A 19 -14.14 -3.33 21.70
C ALA A 19 -14.73 -2.70 20.43
N LYS A 20 -16.06 -2.72 20.26
CA LYS A 20 -16.73 -2.03 19.15
C LYS A 20 -16.44 -0.54 19.14
N GLY A 21 -16.63 0.13 20.28
CA GLY A 21 -16.39 1.57 20.41
C GLY A 21 -14.95 1.94 20.06
N ALA A 22 -13.98 1.17 20.56
CA ALA A 22 -12.57 1.39 20.24
C ALA A 22 -12.22 1.13 18.77
N ALA A 23 -12.92 0.21 18.09
CA ALA A 23 -12.71 -0.01 16.66
C ALA A 23 -13.16 1.21 15.84
N ILE A 24 -14.34 1.76 16.14
CA ILE A 24 -14.87 2.97 15.49
C ILE A 24 -13.92 4.15 15.76
N GLN A 25 -13.58 4.40 17.04
CA GLN A 25 -12.65 5.47 17.41
C GLN A 25 -11.30 5.37 16.68
N CYS A 26 -10.74 4.16 16.54
CA CYS A 26 -9.48 3.97 15.82
C CYS A 26 -9.60 4.15 14.30
N LEU A 27 -10.78 3.93 13.72
CA LEU A 27 -11.02 4.20 12.31
C LEU A 27 -11.14 5.70 12.06
N ASP A 28 -11.92 6.39 12.89
CA ASP A 28 -12.17 7.83 12.78
C ASP A 28 -10.93 8.66 13.12
N ALA A 29 -10.07 8.17 14.03
CA ALA A 29 -8.83 8.86 14.41
C ALA A 29 -7.71 8.78 13.35
N CYS A 30 -7.89 8.04 12.25
CA CYS A 30 -6.85 7.88 11.24
C CYS A 30 -6.56 9.23 10.55
N PRO A 31 -5.35 9.80 10.67
CA PRO A 31 -5.05 11.09 10.05
C PRO A 31 -5.18 11.03 8.53
N VAL A 32 -5.65 12.13 7.93
CA VAL A 32 -5.81 12.24 6.48
C VAL A 32 -4.49 11.99 5.75
N ASP A 33 -3.37 12.48 6.28
CA ASP A 33 -2.05 12.29 5.65
C ASP A 33 -1.61 10.82 5.63
N VAL A 34 -1.99 10.04 6.65
CA VAL A 34 -1.76 8.60 6.67
C VAL A 34 -2.60 7.90 5.60
N ILE A 35 -3.87 8.30 5.43
CA ILE A 35 -4.75 7.78 4.38
C ILE A 35 -4.15 8.09 2.99
N ARG A 36 -3.74 9.35 2.76
CA ARG A 36 -3.07 9.78 1.52
C ARG A 36 -1.80 8.97 1.26
N TRP A 37 -0.99 8.72 2.28
CA TRP A 37 0.22 7.91 2.13
C TRP A 37 -0.09 6.47 1.67
N PHE A 38 -1.14 5.85 2.20
CA PHE A 38 -1.58 4.52 1.74
C PHE A 38 -2.09 4.55 0.30
N ILE A 39 -2.90 5.55 -0.08
CA ILE A 39 -3.39 5.70 -1.46
C ILE A 39 -2.23 5.91 -2.42
N ASN A 40 -1.31 6.82 -2.09
CA ASN A 40 -0.12 7.08 -2.92
C ASN A 40 0.77 5.85 -3.06
N ARG A 41 0.88 5.01 -2.02
CA ARG A 41 1.61 3.74 -2.09
C ARG A 41 0.90 2.75 -3.02
N ALA A 42 -0.42 2.64 -2.94
CA ALA A 42 -1.22 1.77 -3.80
C ALA A 42 -1.15 2.21 -5.27
N TRP A 43 -1.22 3.53 -5.54
CA TRP A 43 -1.11 4.11 -6.87
C TRP A 43 0.16 3.69 -7.62
N ARG A 44 1.29 3.51 -6.91
CA ARG A 44 2.53 3.01 -7.53
C ARG A 44 2.39 1.59 -8.08
N PHE A 45 1.66 0.74 -7.38
CA PHE A 45 1.35 -0.60 -7.86
C PHE A 45 0.36 -0.53 -9.02
N THR A 46 -0.69 0.31 -8.92
CA THR A 46 -1.64 0.54 -10.02
C THR A 46 -0.92 0.97 -11.30
N ALA A 47 0.00 1.93 -11.22
CA ALA A 47 0.78 2.39 -12.37
C ALA A 47 1.66 1.27 -12.96
N ALA A 48 2.27 0.43 -12.12
CA ALA A 48 3.05 -0.72 -12.59
C ALA A 48 2.17 -1.75 -13.33
N TYR A 49 0.98 -2.05 -12.80
CA TYR A 49 0.01 -2.95 -13.44
C TYR A 49 -0.54 -2.38 -14.75
N GLN A 50 -0.88 -1.09 -14.79
CA GLN A 50 -1.29 -0.39 -16.01
C GLN A 50 -0.17 -0.42 -17.07
N GLY A 51 1.08 -0.44 -16.62
CA GLY A 51 2.27 -0.61 -17.45
C GLY A 51 2.56 -2.04 -17.92
N GLY A 52 1.69 -3.02 -17.64
CA GLY A 52 1.85 -4.43 -18.03
C GLY A 52 2.61 -5.30 -17.03
N LEU A 53 3.22 -4.73 -15.99
CA LEU A 53 3.98 -5.52 -15.02
C LEU A 53 3.07 -6.32 -14.10
N THR A 54 3.41 -7.59 -13.85
CA THR A 54 2.66 -8.45 -12.92
C THR A 54 3.55 -9.03 -11.83
N GLY A 55 2.93 -9.52 -10.74
CA GLY A 55 3.59 -10.27 -9.69
C GLY A 55 4.90 -9.66 -9.16
N LYS A 56 6.00 -10.43 -9.29
CA LYS A 56 7.33 -10.06 -8.80
C LYS A 56 7.93 -8.85 -9.54
N ALA A 57 7.61 -8.68 -10.82
CA ALA A 57 8.09 -7.56 -11.63
C ALA A 57 7.57 -6.22 -11.11
N ALA A 58 6.26 -6.14 -10.86
CA ALA A 58 5.62 -4.94 -10.30
C ALA A 58 6.19 -4.59 -8.91
N ALA A 59 6.37 -5.60 -8.04
CA ALA A 59 6.96 -5.40 -6.71
C ALA A 59 8.41 -4.90 -6.79
N TRP A 60 9.21 -5.43 -7.71
CA TRP A 60 10.58 -4.97 -7.94
C TRP A 60 10.61 -3.53 -8.45
N ALA A 61 9.78 -3.21 -9.45
CA ALA A 61 9.71 -1.89 -10.05
C ALA A 61 9.29 -0.81 -9.03
N VAL A 62 8.22 -1.06 -8.24
CA VAL A 62 7.77 -0.16 -7.18
C VAL A 62 8.83 0.06 -6.09
N ARG A 63 9.72 -0.91 -5.87
CA ARG A 63 10.85 -0.78 -4.94
C ARG A 63 12.01 0.01 -5.55
N LYS A 64 12.35 -0.27 -6.81
CA LYS A 64 13.46 0.39 -7.53
C LYS A 64 13.17 1.87 -7.79
N PHE A 65 11.96 2.19 -8.26
CA PHE A 65 11.51 3.55 -8.59
C PHE A 65 10.77 4.22 -7.44
N LYS A 66 11.15 3.94 -6.18
CA LYS A 66 10.48 4.52 -5.01
C LYS A 66 10.71 6.04 -4.91
N GLY A 67 11.85 6.54 -5.39
CA GLY A 67 12.27 7.95 -5.30
C GLY A 67 11.79 8.83 -6.45
N HIS A 68 11.84 8.34 -7.69
CA HIS A 68 11.26 8.99 -8.86
C HIS A 68 9.86 8.41 -9.02
N HIS A 69 8.82 9.13 -8.61
CA HIS A 69 7.44 8.63 -8.51
C HIS A 69 6.78 8.23 -9.86
N THR A 70 7.57 8.05 -10.91
CA THR A 70 7.15 7.72 -12.27
C THR A 70 8.07 6.62 -12.81
N ILE A 71 7.48 5.55 -13.35
CA ILE A 71 8.19 4.53 -14.11
C ILE A 71 7.94 4.84 -15.57
N SER A 72 8.99 5.09 -16.36
CA SER A 72 8.81 5.37 -17.79
C SER A 72 8.35 4.09 -18.51
N ASN A 73 7.58 4.25 -19.60
CA ASN A 73 7.16 3.10 -20.42
C ASN A 73 8.36 2.27 -20.92
N ALA A 74 9.48 2.92 -21.26
CA ALA A 74 10.73 2.24 -21.61
C ALA A 74 11.28 1.37 -20.46
N ALA A 75 11.23 1.89 -19.22
CA ALA A 75 11.64 1.12 -18.04
C ALA A 75 10.68 -0.04 -17.75
N LEU A 76 9.37 0.14 -17.94
CA LEU A 76 8.37 -0.92 -17.78
C LEU A 76 8.63 -2.09 -18.73
N ILE A 77 8.81 -1.81 -20.03
CA ILE A 77 9.09 -2.83 -21.06
C ILE A 77 10.38 -3.59 -20.74
N SER A 78 11.45 -2.89 -20.35
CA SER A 78 12.72 -3.54 -19.98
C SER A 78 12.57 -4.47 -18.77
N ILE A 79 11.76 -4.09 -17.77
CA ILE A 79 11.54 -4.91 -16.58
C ILE A 79 10.71 -6.16 -16.90
N GLU A 80 9.72 -6.05 -17.77
CA GLU A 80 8.91 -7.19 -18.19
C GLU A 80 9.78 -8.23 -18.90
N VAL A 81 10.61 -7.80 -19.85
CA VAL A 81 11.55 -8.67 -20.59
C VAL A 81 12.54 -9.37 -19.65
N LEU A 82 13.02 -8.69 -18.60
CA LEU A 82 13.96 -9.26 -17.63
C LEU A 82 13.30 -10.25 -16.65
N VAL A 83 11.98 -10.25 -16.51
CA VAL A 83 11.25 -11.09 -15.54
C VAL A 83 10.58 -12.29 -16.19
N GLN A 84 10.35 -12.28 -17.52
CA GLN A 84 9.93 -13.48 -18.24
C GLN A 84 11.10 -14.49 -18.28
N PRO A 85 10.95 -15.70 -17.73
CA PRO A 85 11.93 -16.74 -17.93
C PRO A 85 11.86 -17.20 -19.40
N HIS A 86 13.01 -17.39 -20.03
CA HIS A 86 13.10 -18.20 -21.26
C HIS A 86 12.57 -19.61 -21.02
#